data_AF-A0A946F1D6-F1
#
_entry.id   AF-A0A946F1D6-F1
#
_cell.length_a   1.000
_cell.length_b   1.000
_cell.length_c   1.000
_cell.angle_alpha   90.00
_cell.angle_beta   90.00
_cell.angle_gamma   90.00
#
_symmetry.space_group_name_H-M   'P 1'
#
loop_
_entity.id
_entity.type
_entity.pdbx_description
1 polymer ?
#
loop_
_entity_poly.entity_id
_entity_poly.type
_entity_poly.pdbx_seq_one_letter_code
_entity_poly.pdbx_strand_id
1 'polypeptide(L)'
;DDGFEDKELVHVDKIPKSERPLNQNWSWDRILRSPYIKQGDVIQGLYFFENDFSPEFIDNHFRFYEKYTVHESSLSASIHSVIASHINQIDKSYNYFLRSSRLDLDDYNNEVEQGLHITSMAGSWIALVEGFGGLKIDKNNISINPKIPKNWDRLKFNIFYKNQILKFEINSESIYVSGTNSNKIIIKNLSDKKLKYV
;
A
#
# COMPACT_ATOMS: atom_id res chain seq x y z
N ASP A 1 -17.30 2.68 -12.37
CA ASP A 1 -18.55 2.17 -12.98
C ASP A 1 -18.98 3.11 -14.08
N ASP A 2 -19.82 2.65 -15.01
CA ASP A 2 -20.39 3.52 -16.04
C ASP A 2 -21.12 4.69 -15.37
N GLY A 3 -20.80 5.91 -15.80
CA GLY A 3 -21.35 7.14 -15.21
C GLY A 3 -20.61 7.68 -13.98
N PHE A 4 -19.49 7.08 -13.54
CA PHE A 4 -18.67 7.66 -12.46
C PHE A 4 -18.20 9.07 -12.82
N GLU A 5 -17.74 9.27 -14.05
CA GLU A 5 -17.24 10.57 -14.53
C GLU A 5 -18.35 11.62 -14.71
N ASP A 6 -19.62 11.19 -14.74
CA ASP A 6 -20.78 12.09 -14.81
C ASP A 6 -21.18 12.65 -13.42
N LYS A 7 -20.58 12.14 -12.33
CA LYS A 7 -20.80 12.66 -10.98
C LYS A 7 -20.21 14.07 -10.83
N GLU A 8 -20.69 14.80 -9.83
CA GLU A 8 -20.06 16.06 -9.44
C GLU A 8 -18.71 15.79 -8.76
N LEU A 9 -17.64 15.80 -9.55
CA LEU A 9 -16.29 15.47 -9.11
C LEU A 9 -15.68 16.59 -8.25
N VAL A 10 -15.93 16.51 -6.94
CA VAL A 10 -15.30 17.36 -5.92
C VAL A 10 -14.28 16.54 -5.13
N HIS A 11 -13.08 17.09 -4.95
CA HIS A 11 -12.00 16.43 -4.21
C HIS A 11 -12.31 16.31 -2.70
N VAL A 12 -11.77 15.27 -2.06
CA VAL A 12 -11.94 15.03 -0.61
C VAL A 12 -11.40 16.14 0.28
N ASP A 13 -10.44 16.94 -0.20
CA ASP A 13 -9.86 18.06 0.55
C ASP A 13 -10.84 19.24 0.72
N LYS A 14 -11.95 19.24 -0.03
CA LYS A 14 -13.04 20.22 0.10
C LYS A 14 -14.11 19.81 1.10
N ILE A 15 -14.10 18.57 1.58
CA ILE A 15 -15.04 18.11 2.61
C ILE A 15 -14.64 18.74 3.95
N PRO A 16 -15.53 19.46 4.66
CA PRO A 16 -15.25 19.96 6.00
C PRO A 16 -14.86 18.82 6.94
N LYS A 17 -13.86 19.04 7.81
CA LYS A 17 -13.42 18.03 8.78
C LYS A 17 -14.54 17.56 9.71
N SER A 18 -15.49 18.45 10.03
CA SER A 18 -16.66 18.14 10.85
C SER A 18 -17.67 17.21 10.17
N GLU A 19 -17.59 17.04 8.86
CA GLU A 19 -18.44 16.11 8.10
C GLU A 19 -17.77 14.73 7.93
N ARG A 20 -16.59 14.51 8.51
CA ARG A 20 -15.84 13.25 8.42
C ARG A 20 -15.85 12.49 9.76
N PRO A 21 -15.98 11.15 9.74
CA PRO A 21 -16.11 10.31 8.54
C PRO A 21 -17.53 10.37 7.96
N LEU A 22 -17.66 10.23 6.63
CA LEU A 22 -18.92 10.41 5.91
C LEU A 22 -19.99 9.43 6.38
N ASN A 23 -19.61 8.17 6.63
CA ASN A 23 -20.51 7.12 7.12
C ASN A 23 -21.20 7.45 8.45
N GLN A 24 -20.67 8.39 9.24
CA GLN A 24 -21.24 8.82 10.53
C GLN A 24 -22.01 10.14 10.43
N ASN A 25 -21.78 10.93 9.37
CA ASN A 25 -22.28 12.31 9.26
C ASN A 25 -23.24 12.55 8.09
N TRP A 26 -23.23 11.69 7.06
CA TRP A 26 -24.04 11.84 5.84
C TRP A 26 -25.08 10.74 5.73
N SER A 27 -26.21 11.08 5.09
CA SER A 27 -27.19 10.07 4.69
C SER A 27 -26.64 9.15 3.61
N TRP A 28 -27.10 7.91 3.59
CA TRP A 28 -26.58 6.88 2.68
C TRP A 28 -26.76 7.24 1.21
N ASP A 29 -27.88 7.86 0.84
CA ASP A 29 -28.16 8.31 -0.52
C ASP A 29 -27.19 9.42 -0.99
N ARG A 30 -26.81 10.34 -0.09
CA ARG A 30 -25.81 11.37 -0.37
C ARG A 30 -24.45 10.74 -0.62
N ILE A 31 -24.03 9.78 0.20
CA ILE A 31 -22.77 9.04 0.02
C ILE A 31 -22.75 8.33 -1.34
N LEU A 32 -23.80 7.57 -1.68
CA LEU A 32 -23.85 6.80 -2.92
C LEU A 32 -23.84 7.66 -4.20
N ARG A 33 -24.48 8.83 -4.17
CA ARG A 33 -24.52 9.75 -5.31
C ARG A 33 -23.24 10.58 -5.46
N SER A 34 -22.51 10.81 -4.36
CA SER A 34 -21.24 11.54 -4.35
C SER A 34 -20.13 10.83 -5.16
N PRO A 35 -19.02 11.51 -5.45
CA PRO A 35 -17.84 10.89 -6.07
C PRO A 35 -16.95 10.15 -5.06
N TYR A 36 -17.29 10.16 -3.77
CA TYR A 36 -16.38 9.70 -2.73
C TYR A 36 -16.30 8.18 -2.65
N ILE A 37 -15.07 7.68 -2.69
CA ILE A 37 -14.73 6.28 -2.71
C ILE A 37 -14.29 5.87 -1.30
N LYS A 38 -14.94 4.85 -0.73
CA LYS A 38 -14.64 4.36 0.62
C LYS A 38 -13.22 3.81 0.74
N GLN A 39 -12.79 3.01 -0.25
CA GLN A 39 -11.54 2.24 -0.24
C GLN A 39 -11.03 1.93 -1.65
N GLY A 40 -9.89 1.24 -1.78
CA GLY A 40 -9.39 0.86 -3.11
C GLY A 40 -10.42 0.04 -3.90
N ASP A 41 -10.67 0.47 -5.13
CA ASP A 41 -11.51 -0.22 -6.13
C ASP A 41 -10.65 -0.46 -7.38
N VAL A 42 -10.55 0.51 -8.29
CA VAL A 42 -9.57 0.47 -9.40
C VAL A 42 -8.14 0.29 -8.85
N ILE A 43 -7.80 0.99 -7.77
CA ILE A 43 -6.48 0.88 -7.11
C ILE A 43 -6.25 -0.54 -6.55
N GLN A 44 -7.31 -1.22 -6.10
CA GLN A 44 -7.21 -2.62 -5.67
C GLN A 44 -6.95 -3.55 -6.85
N GLY A 45 -7.61 -3.33 -7.99
CA GLY A 45 -7.36 -4.05 -9.23
C GLY A 45 -5.92 -3.86 -9.71
N LEU A 46 -5.42 -2.62 -9.74
CA LEU A 46 -4.04 -2.30 -10.11
C LEU A 46 -3.03 -2.96 -9.16
N TYR A 47 -3.35 -3.11 -7.88
CA TYR A 47 -2.48 -3.82 -6.94
C TYR A 47 -2.35 -5.32 -7.27
N PHE A 48 -3.46 -5.99 -7.58
CA PHE A 48 -3.43 -7.42 -7.92
C PHE A 48 -2.72 -7.69 -9.25
N PHE A 49 -2.86 -6.79 -10.22
CA PHE A 49 -2.39 -6.95 -11.58
C PHE A 49 -1.31 -5.92 -11.96
N GLU A 50 -0.51 -5.49 -10.98
CA GLU A 50 0.50 -4.42 -11.14
C GLU A 50 1.43 -4.64 -12.34
N ASN A 51 1.78 -5.90 -12.64
CA ASN A 51 2.66 -6.26 -13.76
C ASN A 51 1.98 -6.23 -15.14
N ASP A 52 0.65 -6.15 -15.18
CA ASP A 52 -0.13 -6.12 -16.43
C ASP A 52 -0.32 -4.68 -16.95
N PHE A 53 0.07 -3.68 -16.15
CA PHE A 53 -0.05 -2.27 -16.48
C PHE A 53 1.30 -1.56 -16.50
N SER A 54 1.40 -0.48 -17.27
CA SER A 54 2.59 0.37 -17.25
C SER A 54 2.60 1.23 -15.97
N PRO A 55 3.79 1.60 -15.45
CA PRO A 55 3.88 2.51 -14.30
C PRO A 55 3.17 3.86 -14.54
N GLU A 56 3.17 4.36 -15.78
CA GLU A 56 2.45 5.58 -16.16
C GLU A 56 0.93 5.40 -16.08
N PHE A 57 0.40 4.26 -16.53
CA PHE A 57 -1.01 3.94 -16.39
C PHE A 57 -1.43 3.89 -14.91
N ILE A 58 -0.62 3.23 -14.08
CA ILE A 58 -0.86 3.15 -12.64
C ILE A 58 -0.81 4.54 -11.99
N ASP A 59 0.19 5.36 -12.29
CA ASP A 59 0.33 6.72 -11.72
C ASP A 59 -0.85 7.62 -12.10
N ASN A 60 -1.30 7.57 -13.35
CA ASN A 60 -2.46 8.34 -13.83
C ASN A 60 -3.74 7.98 -13.07
N HIS A 61 -4.04 6.68 -12.95
CA HIS A 61 -5.24 6.21 -12.24
C HIS A 61 -5.14 6.45 -10.74
N PHE A 62 -3.95 6.23 -10.16
CA PHE A 62 -3.71 6.53 -8.75
C PHE A 62 -3.95 8.01 -8.44
N ARG A 63 -3.38 8.94 -9.22
CA ARG A 63 -3.59 10.39 -9.03
C ARG A 63 -5.04 10.82 -9.24
N PHE A 64 -5.80 10.10 -10.07
CA PHE A 64 -7.21 10.38 -10.29
C PHE A 64 -8.05 9.93 -9.10
N TYR A 65 -8.05 8.64 -8.76
CA TYR A 65 -8.95 8.09 -7.74
C TYR A 65 -8.58 8.48 -6.31
N GLU A 66 -7.30 8.74 -6.04
CA GLU A 66 -6.86 9.14 -4.70
C GLU A 66 -7.51 10.43 -4.22
N LYS A 67 -7.75 11.38 -5.13
CA LYS A 67 -8.44 12.65 -4.83
C LYS A 67 -9.88 12.49 -4.37
N TYR A 68 -10.48 11.34 -4.63
CA TYR A 68 -11.86 11.01 -4.28
C TYR A 68 -11.95 9.95 -3.19
N THR A 69 -10.82 9.42 -2.69
CA THR A 69 -10.83 8.31 -1.73
C THR A 69 -10.75 8.83 -0.29
N VAL A 70 -11.75 8.51 0.54
CA VAL A 70 -11.84 8.97 1.94
C VAL A 70 -11.09 8.06 2.93
N HIS A 71 -10.78 6.84 2.50
CA HIS A 71 -10.11 5.79 3.28
C HIS A 71 -10.86 5.44 4.59
N GLU A 72 -12.19 5.37 4.53
CA GLU A 72 -13.08 5.00 5.66
C GLU A 72 -13.24 3.47 5.75
N SER A 73 -12.17 2.77 5.40
CA SER A 73 -12.02 1.32 5.53
C SER A 73 -10.58 1.06 5.89
N SER A 74 -10.37 0.21 6.89
CA SER A 74 -9.05 -0.17 7.37
C SER A 74 -8.16 -0.82 6.31
N LEU A 75 -8.76 -1.40 5.26
CA LEU A 75 -8.05 -2.01 4.13
C LEU A 75 -7.49 -0.98 3.13
N SER A 76 -7.96 0.27 3.16
CA SER A 76 -7.69 1.22 2.08
C SER A 76 -6.25 1.72 2.06
N ALA A 77 -5.73 2.15 3.22
CA ALA A 77 -4.46 2.86 3.29
C ALA A 77 -3.27 1.98 2.91
N SER A 78 -3.25 0.71 3.33
CA SER A 78 -2.15 -0.22 3.02
C SER A 78 -1.96 -0.42 1.51
N ILE A 79 -3.03 -0.62 0.75
CA ILE A 79 -2.98 -0.81 -0.70
C ILE A 79 -2.54 0.48 -1.41
N HIS A 80 -3.02 1.63 -0.97
CA HIS A 80 -2.55 2.92 -1.49
C HIS A 80 -1.07 3.15 -1.17
N SER A 81 -0.58 2.68 -0.02
CA SER A 81 0.85 2.71 0.33
C SER A 81 1.68 1.89 -0.65
N VAL A 82 1.25 0.67 -0.99
CA VAL A 82 1.95 -0.20 -1.96
C VAL A 82 2.01 0.46 -3.34
N ILE A 83 0.87 0.90 -3.87
CA ILE A 83 0.82 1.52 -5.20
C ILE A 83 1.64 2.81 -5.25
N ALA A 84 1.54 3.66 -4.21
CA ALA A 84 2.36 4.87 -4.11
C ALA A 84 3.86 4.56 -4.10
N SER A 85 4.28 3.47 -3.45
CA SER A 85 5.68 3.01 -3.47
C SER A 85 6.09 2.59 -4.88
N HIS A 86 5.25 1.79 -5.56
CA HIS A 86 5.50 1.30 -6.91
C HIS A 86 5.75 2.43 -7.92
N ILE A 87 4.93 3.49 -7.86
CA ILE A 87 5.05 4.68 -8.73
C ILE A 87 6.04 5.73 -8.19
N ASN A 88 6.90 5.37 -7.23
CA ASN A 88 7.93 6.23 -6.62
C ASN A 88 7.41 7.49 -5.89
N GLN A 89 6.14 7.53 -5.47
CA GLN A 89 5.60 8.57 -4.60
C GLN A 89 5.84 8.23 -3.12
N ILE A 90 7.12 8.19 -2.72
CA ILE A 90 7.56 7.61 -1.43
C ILE A 90 6.99 8.34 -0.20
N ASP A 91 6.94 9.67 -0.21
CA ASP A 91 6.39 10.44 0.92
C ASP A 91 4.89 10.14 1.11
N LYS A 92 4.15 9.98 0.01
CA LYS A 92 2.73 9.62 0.04
C LYS A 92 2.55 8.18 0.51
N SER A 93 3.38 7.26 0.01
CA SER A 93 3.42 5.86 0.48
C SER A 93 3.66 5.78 1.99
N TYR A 94 4.59 6.58 2.51
CA TYR A 94 4.91 6.66 3.93
C TYR A 94 3.74 7.17 4.77
N ASN A 95 3.05 8.22 4.32
CA ASN A 95 1.86 8.73 5.01
C ASN A 95 0.74 7.68 5.09
N TYR A 96 0.51 6.94 4.01
CA TYR A 96 -0.46 5.84 4.01
C TYR A 96 -0.05 4.68 4.92
N PHE A 97 1.23 4.36 4.96
CA PHE A 97 1.77 3.36 5.87
C PHE A 97 1.54 3.75 7.33
N LEU A 98 1.79 5.02 7.71
CA LEU A 98 1.53 5.51 9.07
C LEU A 98 0.04 5.39 9.41
N ARG A 99 -0.85 5.77 8.49
CA ARG A 99 -2.30 5.61 8.69
C ARG A 99 -2.70 4.15 8.90
N SER A 100 -2.14 3.21 8.14
CA SER A 100 -2.44 1.78 8.30
C SER A 100 -1.88 1.20 9.60
N SER A 101 -0.62 1.51 9.92
CA SER A 101 0.13 0.95 11.06
C SER A 101 -0.25 1.55 12.41
N ARG A 102 -0.83 2.74 12.40
CA ARG A 102 -1.29 3.44 13.59
C ARG A 102 -2.81 3.61 13.64
N LEU A 103 -3.55 2.90 12.79
CA LEU A 103 -5.01 3.05 12.67
C LEU A 103 -5.70 2.97 14.04
N ASP A 104 -5.46 1.89 14.78
CA ASP A 104 -6.06 1.68 16.09
C ASP A 104 -5.34 2.47 17.22
N LEU A 105 -4.05 2.75 17.05
CA LEU A 105 -3.26 3.47 18.06
C LEU A 105 -3.61 4.96 18.16
N ASP A 106 -3.94 5.57 17.02
CA ASP A 106 -4.31 6.99 16.90
C ASP A 106 -5.82 7.17 16.64
N ASP A 107 -6.60 6.09 16.66
CA ASP A 107 -8.05 6.04 16.38
C ASP A 107 -8.47 6.81 15.11
N TYR A 108 -7.77 6.56 14.00
CA TYR A 108 -7.94 7.34 12.75
C TYR A 108 -9.37 7.35 12.19
N ASN A 109 -10.16 6.32 12.48
CA ASN A 109 -11.54 6.19 12.00
C ASN A 109 -12.59 6.53 13.08
N ASN A 110 -12.19 6.81 14.32
CA ASN A 110 -13.08 6.98 15.47
C ASN A 110 -13.98 5.75 15.69
N GLU A 111 -13.39 4.55 15.65
CA GLU A 111 -14.10 3.26 15.68
C GLU A 111 -13.45 2.23 16.63
N VAL A 112 -12.33 2.55 17.28
CA VAL A 112 -11.59 1.59 18.14
C VAL A 112 -12.42 1.07 19.32
N GLU A 113 -13.41 1.84 19.79
CA GLU A 113 -14.35 1.37 20.83
C GLU A 113 -15.15 0.12 20.41
N GLN A 114 -15.30 -0.12 19.10
CA GLN A 114 -16.01 -1.27 18.53
C GLN A 114 -15.09 -2.50 18.39
N GLY A 115 -13.78 -2.34 18.62
CA GLY A 115 -12.78 -3.39 18.53
C GLY A 115 -11.60 -3.03 17.62
N LEU A 116 -10.61 -3.92 17.58
CA LEU A 116 -9.39 -3.74 16.78
C LEU A 116 -9.62 -4.12 15.32
N HIS A 117 -9.01 -3.37 14.40
CA HIS A 117 -9.09 -3.63 12.97
C HIS A 117 -8.03 -4.66 12.56
N ILE A 118 -8.29 -5.95 12.85
CA ILE A 118 -7.35 -7.06 12.62
C ILE A 118 -6.81 -7.11 11.17
N THR A 119 -7.65 -6.79 10.18
CA THR A 119 -7.23 -6.74 8.77
C THR A 119 -6.26 -5.60 8.47
N SER A 120 -6.35 -4.45 9.16
CA SER A 120 -5.40 -3.34 9.04
C SER A 120 -3.98 -3.74 9.46
N MET A 121 -3.90 -4.61 10.48
CA MET A 121 -2.62 -5.09 10.99
C MET A 121 -1.87 -5.90 9.93
N ALA A 122 -2.59 -6.77 9.21
CA ALA A 122 -2.06 -7.46 8.03
C ALA A 122 -1.67 -6.47 6.92
N GLY A 123 -2.50 -5.45 6.67
CA GLY A 123 -2.21 -4.38 5.72
C GLY A 123 -0.88 -3.64 5.98
N SER A 124 -0.54 -3.44 7.25
CA SER A 124 0.74 -2.80 7.63
C SER A 124 1.95 -3.63 7.23
N TRP A 125 1.85 -4.95 7.34
CA TRP A 125 2.89 -5.87 6.87
C TRP A 125 2.99 -5.86 5.33
N ILE A 126 1.85 -5.84 4.63
CA ILE A 126 1.80 -5.75 3.16
C ILE A 126 2.48 -4.46 2.67
N ALA A 127 2.17 -3.30 3.28
CA ALA A 127 2.80 -2.03 2.94
C ALA A 127 4.33 -2.05 3.16
N LEU A 128 4.79 -2.71 4.24
CA LEU A 128 6.22 -2.87 4.49
C LEU A 128 6.91 -3.77 3.48
N VAL A 129 6.35 -4.95 3.22
CA VAL A 129 7.02 -6.01 2.45
C VAL A 129 6.85 -5.82 0.95
N GLU A 130 5.62 -5.61 0.49
CA GLU A 130 5.31 -5.44 -0.93
C GLU A 130 5.46 -3.98 -1.38
N GLY A 131 5.24 -3.02 -0.48
CA GLY A 131 5.43 -1.60 -0.74
C GLY A 131 6.90 -1.18 -0.67
N PHE A 132 7.43 -0.95 0.54
CA PHE A 132 8.81 -0.45 0.71
C PHE A 132 9.88 -1.50 0.44
N GLY A 133 9.62 -2.77 0.79
CA GLY A 133 10.48 -3.89 0.43
C GLY A 133 10.44 -4.17 -1.07
N GLY A 134 9.35 -3.81 -1.75
CA GLY A 134 9.14 -4.06 -3.17
C GLY A 134 9.17 -5.55 -3.52
N LEU A 135 8.87 -6.42 -2.55
CA LEU A 135 8.87 -7.86 -2.75
C LEU A 135 7.64 -8.26 -3.56
N LYS A 136 7.85 -8.99 -4.65
CA LYS A 136 6.77 -9.64 -5.41
C LYS A 136 7.12 -11.10 -5.68
N ILE A 137 6.10 -11.95 -5.62
CA ILE A 137 6.22 -13.38 -5.91
C ILE A 137 5.25 -13.70 -7.05
N ASP A 138 5.78 -14.11 -8.20
CA ASP A 138 4.99 -14.59 -9.34
C ASP A 138 5.38 -16.04 -9.67
N LYS A 139 4.40 -16.96 -9.57
CA LYS A 139 4.50 -18.42 -9.74
C LYS A 139 5.61 -19.08 -8.92
N ASN A 140 6.87 -18.86 -9.33
CA ASN A 140 8.09 -19.42 -8.76
C ASN A 140 9.27 -18.44 -8.71
N ASN A 141 9.07 -17.17 -9.05
CA ASN A 141 10.12 -16.16 -9.09
C ASN A 141 9.88 -15.11 -8.00
N ILE A 142 10.94 -14.75 -7.29
CA ILE A 142 10.95 -13.60 -6.40
C ILE A 142 11.55 -12.44 -7.18
N SER A 143 10.89 -11.28 -7.13
CA SER A 143 11.50 -10.01 -7.52
C SER A 143 11.49 -9.04 -6.35
N ILE A 144 12.44 -8.12 -6.36
CA ILE A 144 12.57 -7.11 -5.32
C ILE A 144 12.94 -5.76 -5.92
N ASN A 145 12.22 -4.71 -5.52
CA ASN A 145 12.47 -3.33 -5.93
C ASN A 145 12.34 -2.36 -4.74
N PRO A 146 13.30 -2.35 -3.80
CA PRO A 146 13.09 -1.63 -2.55
C PRO A 146 13.05 -0.12 -2.73
N LYS A 147 12.13 0.51 -1.99
CA LYS A 147 11.93 1.95 -1.91
C LYS A 147 11.97 2.39 -0.46
N ILE A 148 13.18 2.53 0.08
CA ILE A 148 13.37 2.88 1.49
C ILE A 148 13.14 4.39 1.71
N PRO A 149 12.21 4.79 2.59
CA PRO A 149 12.05 6.18 2.99
C PRO A 149 13.34 6.78 3.57
N LYS A 150 13.56 8.08 3.38
CA LYS A 150 14.81 8.76 3.81
C LYS A 150 15.10 8.66 5.31
N ASN A 151 14.06 8.49 6.13
CA ASN A 151 14.14 8.41 7.57
C ASN A 151 14.41 6.98 8.09
N TRP A 152 14.59 5.99 7.21
CA TRP A 152 14.89 4.61 7.60
C TRP A 152 16.33 4.24 7.22
N ASP A 153 17.15 3.92 8.21
CA ASP A 153 18.50 3.40 7.98
C ASP A 153 18.46 2.00 7.32
N ARG A 154 17.46 1.20 7.72
CA ARG A 154 17.29 -0.17 7.25
C ARG A 154 15.84 -0.66 7.38
N LEU A 155 15.47 -1.58 6.50
CA LEU A 155 14.25 -2.38 6.59
C LEU A 155 14.63 -3.86 6.68
N LYS A 156 14.08 -4.57 7.68
CA LYS A 156 14.25 -6.02 7.82
C LYS A 156 12.91 -6.71 7.87
N PHE A 157 12.75 -7.79 7.11
CA PHE A 157 11.58 -8.65 7.17
C PHE A 157 11.94 -10.09 6.78
N ASN A 158 11.07 -11.01 7.14
CA ASN A 158 11.22 -12.42 6.83
C ASN A 158 10.01 -12.90 6.05
N ILE A 159 10.22 -13.84 5.13
CA ILE A 159 9.14 -14.57 4.46
C ILE A 159 9.37 -16.07 4.59
N PHE A 160 8.29 -16.82 4.59
CA PHE A 160 8.34 -18.26 4.40
C PHE A 160 8.15 -18.58 2.92
N TYR A 161 9.16 -19.18 2.29
CA TYR A 161 9.16 -19.47 0.86
C TYR A 161 9.84 -20.81 0.60
N LYS A 162 9.20 -21.71 -0.16
CA LYS A 162 9.70 -23.05 -0.49
C LYS A 162 10.27 -23.82 0.73
N ASN A 163 9.45 -23.94 1.79
CA ASN A 163 9.76 -24.64 3.03
C ASN A 163 10.97 -24.12 3.82
N GLN A 164 11.32 -22.84 3.66
CA GLN A 164 12.37 -22.20 4.44
C GLN A 164 12.05 -20.74 4.74
N ILE A 165 12.73 -20.18 5.73
CA ILE A 165 12.66 -18.76 6.05
C ILE A 165 13.75 -18.04 5.28
N LEU A 166 13.35 -17.07 4.46
CA LEU A 166 14.25 -16.09 3.87
C LEU A 166 14.18 -14.80 4.67
N LYS A 167 15.35 -14.29 5.07
CA LYS A 167 15.48 -13.04 5.81
C LYS A 167 16.06 -11.99 4.88
N PHE A 168 15.36 -10.87 4.76
CA PHE A 168 15.76 -9.72 3.98
C PHE A 168 16.22 -8.61 4.93
N GLU A 169 17.38 -8.02 4.64
CA GLU A 169 17.84 -6.77 5.23
C GLU A 169 18.20 -5.81 4.10
N ILE A 170 17.57 -4.65 4.08
CA ILE A 170 17.71 -3.66 3.02
C ILE A 170 18.18 -2.37 3.65
N ASN A 171 19.24 -1.77 3.12
CA ASN A 171 19.69 -0.43 3.48
C ASN A 171 19.79 0.46 2.23
N SER A 172 20.42 1.63 2.34
CA SER A 172 20.60 2.56 1.23
C SER A 172 21.38 1.96 0.03
N GLU A 173 22.29 1.01 0.26
CA GLU A 173 23.23 0.54 -0.76
C GLU A 173 23.02 -0.92 -1.21
N SER A 174 22.49 -1.78 -0.33
CA SER A 174 22.52 -3.23 -0.50
C SER A 174 21.22 -3.89 -0.02
N ILE A 175 20.95 -5.05 -0.61
CA ILE A 175 19.92 -6.00 -0.22
C ILE A 175 20.66 -7.25 0.22
N TYR A 176 20.51 -7.64 1.48
CA TYR A 176 21.07 -8.85 2.05
C TYR A 176 19.99 -9.90 2.20
N VAL A 177 20.25 -11.11 1.72
CA VAL A 177 19.34 -12.24 1.79
C VAL A 177 20.05 -13.41 2.48
N SER A 178 19.49 -13.88 3.58
CA SER A 178 19.98 -15.06 4.30
C SER A 178 18.89 -16.11 4.48
N GLY A 179 19.29 -17.38 4.57
CA GLY A 179 18.38 -18.51 4.65
C GLY A 179 19.03 -19.82 4.20
N THR A 180 18.35 -20.94 4.43
CA THR A 180 18.88 -22.28 4.13
C THR A 180 18.99 -22.52 2.62
N ASN A 181 20.20 -22.54 2.06
CA ASN A 181 20.41 -22.54 0.60
C ASN A 181 19.79 -21.31 -0.10
N SER A 182 19.78 -20.13 0.55
CA SER A 182 19.29 -18.88 -0.05
C SER A 182 19.99 -18.56 -1.37
N ASN A 183 21.28 -18.89 -1.50
CA ASN A 183 22.08 -18.75 -2.72
C ASN A 183 21.57 -19.59 -3.92
N LYS A 184 20.69 -20.56 -3.71
CA LYS A 184 20.05 -21.34 -4.78
C LYS A 184 18.73 -20.73 -5.25
N ILE A 185 18.24 -19.70 -4.57
CA ILE A 185 16.99 -19.02 -4.91
C ILE A 185 17.31 -17.85 -5.82
N ILE A 186 16.68 -17.80 -6.99
CA ILE A 186 16.86 -16.71 -7.94
C ILE A 186 15.94 -15.56 -7.52
N ILE A 187 16.54 -14.44 -7.13
CA ILE A 187 15.85 -13.19 -6.82
C ILE A 187 16.19 -12.17 -7.91
N LYS A 188 15.18 -11.71 -8.64
CA LYS A 188 15.32 -10.63 -9.62
C LYS A 188 15.34 -9.28 -8.90
N ASN A 189 16.52 -8.68 -8.79
CA ASN A 189 16.68 -7.33 -8.28
C ASN A 189 16.38 -6.31 -9.38
N LEU A 190 15.37 -5.47 -9.17
CA LEU A 190 14.92 -4.43 -10.10
C LEU A 190 15.43 -3.03 -9.69
N SER A 191 16.20 -2.94 -8.61
CA SER A 191 16.80 -1.72 -8.11
C SER A 191 18.29 -1.64 -8.47
N ASP A 192 18.89 -0.48 -8.20
CA ASP A 192 20.32 -0.19 -8.28
C ASP A 192 21.14 -0.74 -7.09
N LYS A 193 20.48 -1.20 -6.03
CA LYS A 193 21.13 -1.73 -4.82
C LYS A 193 21.88 -3.03 -5.11
N LYS A 194 22.97 -3.30 -4.39
CA LYS A 194 23.73 -4.56 -4.53
C LYS A 194 23.02 -5.71 -3.80
N LEU A 195 22.61 -6.75 -4.54
CA LEU A 195 22.07 -7.97 -3.94
C LEU A 195 23.20 -8.88 -3.46
N LYS A 196 23.14 -9.29 -2.19
CA LYS A 196 24.15 -10.14 -1.53
C LYS A 196 23.46 -11.27 -0.79
N TYR A 197 23.93 -12.50 -0.99
CA TYR A 197 23.53 -13.66 -0.20
C TYR A 197 24.51 -13.82 0.96
N VAL A 198 24.01 -13.96 2.18
CA VAL A 198 24.78 -14.07 3.43
C VAL A 198 24.39 -15.33 4.18
#